data_AF-A0A1G5R3U5-F1
#
_entry.id   AF-A0A1G5R3U5-F1
#
_cell.length_a   1.000
_cell.length_b   1.000
_cell.length_c   1.000
_cell.angle_alpha   90.00
_cell.angle_beta   90.00
_cell.angle_gamma   90.00
#
_symmetry.space_group_name_H-M   'P 1'
#
loop_
_entity.id
_entity.type
_entity.pdbx_description
1 polymer ?
#
loop_
_entity_poly.entity_id
_entity_poly.type
_entity_poly.pdbx_seq_one_letter_code
_entity_poly.pdbx_strand_id
1 'polypeptide(L)'
;MSHKNDFKAFSISDNANVVSQERYEESKGLLTGFSPDNVPTHLLNKVLRQSSTISSVIADFIATQSGDDILDDGDIAKLTAQLNKALEQKFATEIPSASLIQKGVVQLTDEVGNSDTLAVTQKLAQEIVSSLYENINGRVPNSRKVNGKVLTEDINLNAADVGTYSREEIDRQNKEASNIPIGIPIPWPLPYPPIGYLTCNGAFFNKLQYPKLAEAYPDGRLPDLRGEFIRGWDDSRGADSGRGILSWQEGSYLVQEINNPPNCVVNFSLNNRVELNWDVPAENVKVNGRGVGGAGNWITDVNFFGVTRPRNVAFNYVVRATCSIMAEQKDSLESKVAVLGKDGLAEKAGWLTIYHAAPYSREFIFARPEYLMEGVGLPASSYIDAPELPDSDNKVVCRSEDGKYWEVVPDYRGTTAYSKETRLPVEVTEIGELSDMLTFKKPATHFDKWTGEEWIVDEVSVKASQIEQAEQQRNTLSQHANEVVTLLQHTVDVEMATEAEKVALMAWKKYFVLLSRVDILQAPDIEWPEQPSN
;
A
#
# COMPACT_ATOMS: atom_id res chain seq x y z
N MET A 1 -29.80 -63.74 -32.78
CA MET A 1 -30.68 -64.68 -33.50
C MET A 1 -30.13 -64.79 -34.91
N SER A 2 -30.02 -65.99 -35.48
CA SER A 2 -29.54 -66.15 -36.86
C SER A 2 -30.63 -65.64 -37.80
N HIS A 3 -30.36 -64.56 -38.54
CA HIS A 3 -31.27 -64.06 -39.58
C HIS A 3 -31.38 -65.11 -40.70
N LYS A 4 -32.59 -65.28 -41.25
CA LYS A 4 -32.93 -66.32 -42.22
C LYS A 4 -32.98 -65.72 -43.63
N ASN A 5 -32.19 -66.31 -44.53
CA ASN A 5 -32.21 -66.02 -45.96
C ASN A 5 -32.91 -67.17 -46.71
N ASP A 6 -34.07 -66.91 -47.32
CA ASP A 6 -34.85 -67.92 -48.06
C ASP A 6 -34.43 -68.04 -49.54
N PHE A 7 -33.66 -67.09 -50.08
CA PHE A 7 -33.08 -67.21 -51.42
C PHE A 7 -31.87 -68.15 -51.39
N LYS A 8 -32.09 -69.42 -51.73
CA LYS A 8 -31.06 -70.46 -51.72
C LYS A 8 -30.40 -70.63 -53.09
N ALA A 9 -29.08 -70.78 -53.09
CA ALA A 9 -28.33 -71.11 -54.29
C ALA A 9 -28.64 -72.55 -54.77
N PHE A 10 -28.88 -72.71 -56.07
CA PHE A 10 -29.09 -73.99 -56.71
C PHE A 10 -27.76 -74.75 -56.86
N SER A 11 -27.67 -75.89 -56.18
CA SER A 11 -26.60 -76.89 -56.35
C SER A 11 -25.17 -76.33 -56.26
N ILE A 12 -24.78 -75.85 -55.06
CA ILE A 12 -23.44 -75.32 -54.78
C ILE A 12 -22.34 -76.39 -54.66
N SER A 13 -22.69 -77.68 -54.76
CA SER A 13 -21.75 -78.80 -54.66
C SER A 13 -20.81 -78.87 -55.87
N ASP A 14 -19.58 -79.37 -55.64
CA ASP A 14 -18.58 -79.61 -56.68
C ASP A 14 -19.06 -80.67 -57.69
N ASN A 15 -19.97 -81.56 -57.29
CA ASN A 15 -20.54 -82.62 -58.14
C ASN A 15 -21.91 -82.26 -58.75
N ALA A 16 -22.25 -80.97 -58.80
CA ALA A 16 -23.51 -80.52 -59.41
C ALA A 16 -23.55 -80.87 -60.90
N ASN A 17 -24.76 -81.16 -61.41
CA ASN A 17 -24.99 -81.52 -62.80
C ASN A 17 -24.94 -80.30 -63.75
N VAL A 18 -23.82 -79.58 -63.78
CA VAL A 18 -23.60 -78.34 -64.54
C VAL A 18 -22.39 -78.49 -65.49
N VAL A 19 -22.38 -77.75 -66.60
CA VAL A 19 -21.19 -77.70 -67.47
C VAL A 19 -20.02 -76.92 -66.82
N SER A 20 -18.78 -77.19 -67.25
CA SER A 20 -17.62 -76.37 -66.85
C SER A 20 -17.77 -74.93 -67.33
N GLN A 21 -17.03 -74.01 -66.74
CA GLN A 21 -17.09 -72.61 -67.14
C GLN A 21 -16.61 -72.42 -68.59
N GLU A 22 -15.52 -73.08 -68.98
CA GLU A 22 -14.96 -72.96 -70.33
C GLU A 22 -15.98 -73.42 -71.39
N ARG A 23 -16.62 -74.58 -71.17
CA ARG A 23 -17.65 -75.11 -72.09
C ARG A 23 -18.92 -74.26 -72.13
N TYR A 24 -19.25 -73.57 -71.03
CA TYR A 24 -20.39 -72.66 -70.99
C TYR A 24 -20.12 -71.44 -71.88
N GLU A 25 -18.94 -70.84 -71.76
CA GLU A 25 -18.51 -69.66 -72.53
C GLU A 25 -18.42 -69.92 -74.04
N GLU A 26 -18.12 -71.15 -74.44
CA GLU A 26 -18.10 -71.58 -75.85
C GLU A 26 -19.51 -71.74 -76.47
N SER A 27 -20.57 -71.71 -75.66
CA SER A 27 -21.94 -71.88 -76.14
C SER A 27 -22.43 -70.68 -76.95
N LYS A 28 -22.75 -70.88 -78.23
CA LYS A 28 -23.35 -69.86 -79.10
C LYS A 28 -24.67 -69.30 -78.55
N GLY A 29 -25.40 -70.09 -77.76
CA GLY A 29 -26.66 -69.69 -77.13
C GLY A 29 -26.52 -68.54 -76.12
N LEU A 30 -25.29 -68.24 -75.65
CA LEU A 30 -25.05 -67.06 -74.81
C LEU A 30 -25.18 -65.74 -75.56
N LEU A 31 -24.87 -65.72 -76.87
CA LEU A 31 -24.93 -64.51 -77.69
C LEU A 31 -26.33 -64.25 -78.24
N THR A 32 -27.09 -65.32 -78.52
CA THR A 32 -28.35 -65.24 -79.27
C THR A 32 -29.57 -65.76 -78.51
N GLY A 33 -29.39 -66.23 -77.28
CA GLY A 33 -30.43 -66.94 -76.51
C GLY A 33 -30.53 -68.42 -76.86
N PHE A 34 -31.19 -69.19 -75.99
CA PHE A 34 -31.44 -70.62 -76.19
C PHE A 34 -32.69 -70.87 -77.04
N SER A 35 -32.65 -71.93 -77.88
CA SER A 35 -33.80 -72.35 -78.70
C SER A 35 -34.95 -72.81 -77.80
N PRO A 36 -36.22 -72.47 -78.13
CA PRO A 36 -37.38 -72.80 -77.30
C PRO A 36 -37.60 -74.30 -77.11
N ASP A 37 -37.14 -75.14 -78.04
CA ASP A 37 -37.48 -76.57 -78.07
C ASP A 37 -36.37 -77.49 -77.56
N ASN A 38 -35.15 -76.99 -77.30
CA ASN A 38 -34.03 -77.85 -76.92
C ASN A 38 -32.90 -77.10 -76.17
N VAL A 39 -32.99 -77.03 -74.84
CA VAL A 39 -31.92 -76.54 -73.97
C VAL A 39 -31.26 -77.73 -73.25
N PRO A 40 -29.97 -78.00 -73.46
CA PRO A 40 -29.28 -79.07 -72.72
C PRO A 40 -29.38 -78.83 -71.21
N THR A 41 -29.80 -79.84 -70.45
CA THR A 41 -30.03 -79.73 -69.01
C THR A 41 -28.81 -79.23 -68.24
N HIS A 42 -27.60 -79.65 -68.62
CA HIS A 42 -26.36 -79.18 -67.98
C HIS A 42 -26.09 -77.69 -68.20
N LEU A 43 -26.55 -77.14 -69.32
CA LEU A 43 -26.41 -75.72 -69.69
C LEU A 43 -27.48 -74.87 -68.97
N LEU A 44 -28.71 -75.38 -68.90
CA LEU A 44 -29.78 -74.79 -68.09
C LEU A 44 -29.41 -74.77 -66.60
N ASN A 45 -28.89 -75.88 -66.08
CA ASN A 45 -28.42 -75.98 -64.70
C ASN A 45 -27.28 -75.00 -64.40
N LYS A 46 -26.41 -74.71 -65.38
CA LYS A 46 -25.34 -73.71 -65.23
C LYS A 46 -25.92 -72.30 -65.07
N VAL A 47 -26.90 -71.93 -65.91
CA VAL A 47 -27.63 -70.65 -65.80
C VAL A 47 -28.32 -70.54 -64.44
N LEU A 48 -29.08 -71.58 -64.04
CA LEU A 48 -29.78 -71.62 -62.75
C LEU A 48 -28.80 -71.52 -61.57
N ARG A 49 -27.67 -72.23 -61.62
CA ARG A 49 -26.62 -72.15 -60.59
C ARG A 49 -26.05 -70.74 -60.50
N GLN A 50 -25.65 -70.12 -61.62
CA GLN A 50 -25.06 -68.79 -61.61
C GLN A 50 -26.05 -67.72 -61.10
N SER A 51 -27.29 -67.72 -61.58
CA SER A 51 -28.29 -66.72 -61.17
C SER A 51 -28.68 -66.87 -59.70
N SER A 52 -29.02 -68.08 -59.27
CA SER A 52 -29.41 -68.33 -57.87
C SER A 52 -28.26 -68.14 -56.88
N THR A 53 -27.00 -68.35 -57.29
CA THR A 53 -25.84 -68.07 -56.45
C THR A 53 -25.73 -66.57 -56.18
N ILE A 54 -25.84 -65.72 -57.21
CA ILE A 54 -25.80 -64.27 -57.03
C ILE A 54 -27.00 -63.78 -56.20
N SER A 55 -28.21 -64.29 -56.47
CA SER A 55 -29.39 -63.95 -55.66
C SER A 55 -29.21 -64.32 -54.19
N SER A 56 -28.66 -65.52 -53.91
CA SER A 56 -28.41 -65.97 -52.55
C SER A 56 -27.37 -65.10 -51.84
N VAL A 57 -26.28 -64.73 -52.51
CA VAL A 57 -25.23 -63.84 -51.97
C VAL A 57 -25.78 -62.45 -51.66
N ILE A 58 -26.56 -61.86 -52.56
CA ILE A 58 -27.18 -60.55 -52.33
C ILE A 58 -28.17 -60.63 -51.17
N ALA A 59 -29.03 -61.65 -51.13
CA ALA A 59 -29.97 -61.83 -50.04
C ALA A 59 -29.27 -62.06 -48.69
N ASP A 60 -28.13 -62.76 -48.67
CA ASP A 60 -27.33 -62.98 -47.46
C ASP A 60 -26.67 -61.68 -46.98
N PHE A 61 -26.16 -60.86 -47.91
CA PHE A 61 -25.68 -59.51 -47.61
C PHE A 61 -26.79 -58.66 -47.00
N ILE A 62 -27.98 -58.63 -47.62
CA ILE A 62 -29.11 -57.86 -47.11
C ILE A 62 -29.50 -58.37 -45.73
N ALA A 63 -29.68 -59.68 -45.53
CA ALA A 63 -30.07 -60.26 -44.24
C ALA A 63 -29.07 -59.89 -43.13
N THR A 64 -27.78 -60.03 -43.44
CA THR A 64 -26.69 -59.77 -42.49
C THR A 64 -26.59 -58.29 -42.12
N GLN A 65 -26.66 -57.40 -43.10
CA GLN A 65 -26.49 -55.97 -42.85
C GLN A 65 -27.77 -55.33 -42.29
N SER A 66 -28.94 -55.63 -42.88
CA SER A 66 -30.25 -55.10 -42.45
C SER A 66 -30.68 -55.56 -41.05
N GLY A 67 -30.22 -56.74 -40.63
CA GLY A 67 -30.69 -57.43 -39.42
C GLY A 67 -32.11 -58.00 -39.54
N ASP A 68 -32.64 -58.10 -40.76
CA ASP A 68 -33.99 -58.59 -41.04
C ASP A 68 -33.93 -59.92 -41.82
N ASP A 69 -34.98 -60.75 -41.69
CA ASP A 69 -35.13 -61.94 -42.53
C ASP A 69 -35.49 -61.55 -43.97
N ILE A 70 -34.96 -62.33 -44.92
CA ILE A 70 -35.16 -62.13 -46.36
C ILE A 70 -35.96 -63.30 -46.90
N LEU A 71 -37.25 -63.07 -47.14
CA LEU A 71 -38.23 -64.07 -47.55
C LEU A 71 -38.39 -64.09 -49.07
N ASP A 72 -38.54 -65.29 -49.65
CA ASP A 72 -38.90 -65.49 -51.06
C ASP A 72 -40.43 -65.49 -51.23
N ASP A 73 -41.05 -64.32 -50.98
CA ASP A 73 -42.51 -64.11 -51.03
C ASP A 73 -42.97 -63.21 -52.20
N GLY A 74 -42.02 -62.73 -53.01
CA GLY A 74 -42.27 -61.87 -54.16
C GLY A 74 -42.49 -60.38 -53.83
N ASP A 75 -42.31 -59.94 -52.59
CA ASP A 75 -42.45 -58.53 -52.21
C ASP A 75 -41.20 -57.69 -52.57
N ILE A 76 -41.21 -57.17 -53.81
CA ILE A 76 -40.10 -56.37 -54.36
C ILE A 76 -39.91 -55.06 -53.58
N ALA A 77 -40.99 -54.43 -53.10
CA ALA A 77 -40.91 -53.16 -52.40
C ALA A 77 -40.19 -53.33 -51.06
N LYS A 78 -40.53 -54.39 -50.32
CA LYS A 78 -39.87 -54.77 -49.08
C LYS A 78 -38.40 -55.12 -49.30
N LEU A 79 -38.09 -55.96 -50.29
CA LEU A 79 -36.71 -56.32 -50.63
C LEU A 79 -35.86 -55.08 -51.00
N THR A 80 -36.44 -54.13 -51.73
CA THR A 80 -35.77 -52.87 -52.10
C THR A 80 -35.48 -52.01 -50.86
N ALA A 81 -36.45 -51.88 -49.96
CA ALA A 81 -36.27 -51.14 -48.72
C ALA A 81 -35.21 -51.79 -47.82
N GLN A 82 -35.21 -53.13 -47.73
CA GLN A 82 -34.20 -53.88 -46.97
C GLN A 82 -32.81 -53.73 -47.59
N LEU A 83 -32.67 -53.75 -48.92
CA LEU A 83 -31.40 -53.49 -49.60
C LEU A 83 -30.86 -52.08 -49.32
N ASN A 84 -31.71 -51.05 -49.42
CA ASN A 84 -31.30 -49.68 -49.10
C ASN A 84 -30.83 -49.55 -47.65
N LYS A 85 -31.58 -50.13 -46.71
CA LYS A 85 -31.21 -50.18 -45.29
C LYS A 85 -29.86 -50.88 -45.06
N ALA A 86 -29.66 -52.04 -45.71
CA ALA A 86 -28.41 -52.80 -45.66
C ALA A 86 -27.21 -51.97 -46.16
N LEU A 87 -27.38 -51.20 -47.25
CA LEU A 87 -26.35 -50.31 -47.78
C LEU A 87 -26.08 -49.14 -46.81
N GLU A 88 -27.11 -48.47 -46.31
CA GLU A 88 -26.97 -47.36 -45.35
C GLU A 88 -26.22 -47.79 -44.09
N GLN A 89 -26.58 -48.95 -43.52
CA GLN A 89 -25.90 -49.49 -42.36
C GLN A 89 -24.46 -49.87 -42.66
N LYS A 90 -24.19 -50.49 -43.83
CA LYS A 90 -22.83 -50.83 -44.25
C LYS A 90 -21.95 -49.58 -44.34
N PHE A 91 -22.44 -48.49 -44.94
CA PHE A 91 -21.70 -47.24 -45.05
C PHE A 91 -21.53 -46.52 -43.70
N ALA A 92 -22.56 -46.49 -42.85
CA ALA A 92 -22.47 -45.88 -41.52
C ALA A 92 -21.48 -46.59 -40.59
N THR A 93 -21.31 -47.91 -40.75
CA THR A 93 -20.40 -48.71 -39.91
C THR A 93 -18.94 -48.59 -40.36
N GLU A 94 -18.69 -48.51 -41.66
CA GLU A 94 -17.32 -48.38 -42.20
C GLU A 94 -16.80 -46.93 -42.23
N ILE A 95 -17.69 -45.95 -42.38
CA ILE A 95 -17.36 -44.52 -42.40
C ILE A 95 -18.17 -43.80 -41.32
N PRO A 96 -17.72 -43.84 -40.06
CA PRO A 96 -18.40 -43.18 -38.95
C PRO A 96 -18.31 -41.65 -39.10
N SER A 97 -19.13 -40.92 -38.36
CA SER A 97 -18.91 -39.48 -38.15
C SER A 97 -17.58 -39.26 -37.43
N ALA A 98 -16.84 -38.21 -37.79
CA ALA A 98 -15.59 -37.90 -37.09
C ALA A 98 -15.87 -37.43 -35.66
N SER A 99 -14.95 -37.73 -34.75
CA SER A 99 -14.92 -37.20 -33.39
C SER A 99 -13.47 -36.81 -33.05
N LEU A 100 -13.27 -36.25 -31.85
CA LEU A 100 -11.92 -35.91 -31.36
C LEU A 100 -10.97 -37.11 -31.28
N ILE A 101 -11.48 -38.34 -31.30
CA ILE A 101 -10.70 -39.58 -31.14
C ILE A 101 -10.90 -40.58 -32.28
N GLN A 102 -11.84 -40.34 -33.20
CA GLN A 102 -12.19 -41.26 -34.29
C GLN A 102 -12.21 -40.51 -35.62
N LYS A 103 -11.44 -41.00 -36.60
CA LYS A 103 -11.49 -40.48 -37.98
C LYS A 103 -12.83 -40.82 -38.62
N GLY A 104 -13.41 -39.88 -39.38
CA GLY A 104 -14.73 -40.04 -39.98
C GLY A 104 -15.09 -38.90 -40.93
N VAL A 105 -16.36 -38.84 -41.35
CA VAL A 105 -16.93 -37.73 -42.15
C VAL A 105 -17.43 -36.59 -41.25
N VAL A 106 -17.33 -35.35 -41.73
CA VAL A 106 -17.76 -34.14 -41.00
C VAL A 106 -18.61 -33.27 -41.93
N GLN A 107 -19.63 -32.62 -41.37
CA GLN A 107 -20.42 -31.63 -42.09
C GLN A 107 -19.85 -30.21 -41.86
N LEU A 108 -19.79 -29.39 -42.90
CA LEU A 108 -19.30 -28.02 -42.81
C LEU A 108 -20.38 -27.05 -42.32
N THR A 109 -19.98 -25.99 -41.60
CA THR A 109 -20.87 -24.93 -41.10
C THR A 109 -20.31 -23.52 -41.31
N ASP A 110 -21.21 -22.60 -41.69
CA ASP A 110 -20.99 -21.14 -41.74
C ASP A 110 -21.54 -20.43 -40.49
N GLU A 111 -22.07 -21.18 -39.51
CA GLU A 111 -22.63 -20.64 -38.27
C GLU A 111 -21.69 -20.83 -37.08
N VAL A 112 -21.57 -19.82 -36.22
CA VAL A 112 -20.87 -19.91 -34.93
C VAL A 112 -21.76 -20.62 -33.92
N GLY A 113 -21.22 -21.65 -33.27
CA GLY A 113 -21.96 -22.43 -32.27
C GLY A 113 -21.04 -23.28 -31.39
N ASN A 114 -21.63 -24.19 -30.64
CA ASN A 114 -20.95 -25.11 -29.71
C ASN A 114 -20.97 -26.57 -30.20
N SER A 115 -20.92 -26.77 -31.52
CA SER A 115 -20.99 -28.12 -32.09
C SER A 115 -19.63 -28.81 -32.08
N ASP A 116 -19.58 -30.03 -31.57
CA ASP A 116 -18.41 -30.92 -31.65
C ASP A 116 -18.45 -31.84 -32.89
N THR A 117 -19.45 -31.69 -33.76
CA THR A 117 -19.71 -32.56 -34.92
C THR A 117 -19.67 -31.83 -36.26
N LEU A 118 -19.52 -30.50 -36.24
CA LEU A 118 -19.44 -29.65 -37.44
C LEU A 118 -18.04 -29.04 -37.56
N ALA A 119 -17.54 -28.92 -38.80
CA ALA A 119 -16.28 -28.24 -39.10
C ALA A 119 -16.52 -26.85 -39.68
N VAL A 120 -15.73 -25.89 -39.24
CA VAL A 120 -15.77 -24.51 -39.73
C VAL A 120 -15.36 -24.41 -41.21
N THR A 121 -16.07 -23.60 -41.99
CA THR A 121 -15.64 -23.27 -43.37
C THR A 121 -14.53 -22.22 -43.37
N GLN A 122 -13.81 -22.12 -44.50
CA GLN A 122 -12.84 -21.04 -44.69
C GLN A 122 -13.49 -19.65 -44.62
N LYS A 123 -14.72 -19.52 -45.12
CA LYS A 123 -15.48 -18.27 -45.11
C LYS A 123 -15.76 -17.80 -43.67
N LEU A 124 -16.33 -18.68 -42.84
CA LEU A 124 -16.61 -18.35 -41.44
C LEU A 124 -15.32 -18.05 -40.67
N ALA A 125 -14.24 -18.82 -40.90
CA ALA A 125 -12.94 -18.51 -40.29
C ALA A 125 -12.44 -17.11 -40.66
N GLN A 126 -12.59 -16.70 -41.93
CA GLN A 126 -12.19 -15.37 -42.40
C GLN A 126 -13.06 -14.25 -41.82
N GLU A 127 -14.38 -14.48 -41.68
CA GLU A 127 -15.30 -13.52 -41.05
C GLU A 127 -14.97 -13.32 -39.56
N ILE A 128 -14.73 -14.41 -38.81
CA ILE A 128 -14.31 -14.36 -37.40
C ILE A 128 -13.00 -13.57 -37.26
N VAL A 129 -11.99 -13.90 -38.08
CA VAL A 129 -10.69 -13.21 -38.07
C VAL A 129 -10.84 -11.72 -38.38
N SER A 130 -11.65 -11.37 -39.39
CA SER A 130 -11.87 -9.97 -39.77
C SER A 130 -12.59 -9.20 -38.65
N SER A 131 -13.63 -9.78 -38.06
CA SER A 131 -14.35 -9.19 -36.93
C SER A 131 -13.43 -8.98 -35.71
N LEU A 132 -12.55 -9.93 -35.41
CA LEU A 132 -11.55 -9.80 -34.35
C LEU A 132 -10.57 -8.65 -34.64
N TYR A 133 -10.06 -8.53 -35.86
CA TYR A 133 -9.20 -7.42 -36.25
C TYR A 133 -9.89 -6.07 -36.11
N GLU A 134 -11.15 -5.94 -36.52
CA GLU A 134 -11.93 -4.71 -36.34
C GLU A 134 -12.15 -4.38 -34.86
N ASN A 135 -12.48 -5.37 -34.03
CA ASN A 135 -12.69 -5.17 -32.59
C ASN A 135 -11.40 -4.71 -31.88
N ILE A 136 -10.28 -5.37 -32.17
CA ILE A 136 -8.96 -5.05 -31.60
C ILE A 136 -8.55 -3.63 -32.01
N ASN A 137 -8.61 -3.33 -33.31
CA ASN A 137 -8.25 -2.01 -33.83
C ASN A 137 -9.18 -0.90 -33.31
N GLY A 138 -10.46 -1.20 -33.04
CA GLY A 138 -11.38 -0.24 -32.43
C GLY A 138 -11.09 0.04 -30.95
N ARG A 139 -10.69 -0.97 -30.18
CA ARG A 139 -10.40 -0.83 -28.74
C ARG A 139 -9.04 -0.21 -28.47
N VAL A 140 -8.00 -0.70 -29.15
CA VAL A 140 -6.62 -0.21 -29.01
C VAL A 140 -6.08 0.11 -30.41
N PRO A 141 -6.48 1.26 -31.01
CA PRO A 141 -5.91 1.70 -32.27
C PRO A 141 -4.40 1.90 -32.14
N ASN A 142 -3.63 1.45 -33.15
CA ASN A 142 -2.20 1.74 -33.27
C ASN A 142 -1.90 3.26 -33.41
N SER A 143 -2.94 4.09 -33.58
CA SER A 143 -2.86 5.55 -33.58
C SER A 143 -3.00 6.19 -32.20
N ARG A 144 -3.28 5.40 -31.13
CA ARG A 144 -3.32 5.96 -29.77
C ARG A 144 -1.96 6.53 -29.41
N LYS A 145 -1.99 7.73 -28.84
CA LYS A 145 -0.79 8.46 -28.42
C LYS A 145 -0.85 8.73 -26.92
N VAL A 146 0.28 8.59 -26.24
CA VAL A 146 0.52 9.16 -24.91
C VAL A 146 1.43 10.36 -25.10
N ASN A 147 0.91 11.55 -24.79
CA ASN A 147 1.60 12.82 -25.02
C ASN A 147 2.28 12.95 -26.40
N GLY A 148 1.54 12.65 -27.47
CA GLY A 148 2.04 12.76 -28.85
C GLY A 148 2.86 11.57 -29.36
N LYS A 149 3.31 10.65 -28.50
CA LYS A 149 4.07 9.44 -28.86
C LYS A 149 3.13 8.25 -29.11
N VAL A 150 3.28 7.57 -30.25
CA VAL A 150 2.50 6.38 -30.62
C VAL A 150 2.92 5.17 -29.78
N LEU A 151 1.96 4.30 -29.47
CA LEU A 151 2.15 3.06 -28.69
C LEU A 151 2.68 1.90 -29.56
N THR A 152 3.81 2.09 -30.21
CA THR A 152 4.43 1.06 -31.07
C THR A 152 5.57 0.30 -30.39
N GLU A 153 6.11 0.85 -29.29
CA GLU A 153 7.22 0.31 -28.49
C GLU A 153 7.16 0.90 -27.07
N ASP A 154 8.11 0.52 -26.20
CA ASP A 154 8.22 1.06 -24.85
C ASP A 154 8.35 2.59 -24.85
N ILE A 155 7.48 3.26 -24.09
CA ILE A 155 7.45 4.73 -24.02
C ILE A 155 8.31 5.22 -22.85
N ASN A 156 9.43 5.85 -23.18
CA ASN A 156 10.18 6.67 -22.22
C ASN A 156 9.61 8.10 -22.22
N LEU A 157 9.07 8.55 -21.07
CA LEU A 157 8.60 9.91 -20.84
C LEU A 157 9.63 10.68 -20.02
N ASN A 158 10.00 11.89 -20.46
CA ASN A 158 10.76 12.84 -19.67
C ASN A 158 9.84 13.93 -19.09
N ALA A 159 10.38 14.79 -18.23
CA ALA A 159 9.63 15.86 -17.57
C ALA A 159 8.91 16.79 -18.58
N ALA A 160 9.53 17.06 -19.73
CA ALA A 160 8.92 17.85 -20.80
C ALA A 160 7.74 17.13 -21.47
N ASP A 161 7.80 15.80 -21.56
CA ASP A 161 6.70 14.97 -22.06
C ASP A 161 5.47 14.93 -21.13
N VAL A 162 5.52 15.53 -19.95
CA VAL A 162 4.37 15.60 -19.02
C VAL A 162 4.07 17.02 -18.56
N GLY A 163 4.72 18.03 -19.16
CA GLY A 163 4.52 19.44 -18.81
C GLY A 163 5.00 19.80 -17.41
N THR A 164 6.01 19.08 -16.90
CA THR A 164 6.58 19.29 -15.57
C THR A 164 8.02 19.78 -15.66
N TYR A 165 8.50 20.41 -14.59
CA TYR A 165 9.89 20.82 -14.47
C TYR A 165 10.82 19.63 -14.27
N SER A 166 12.05 19.72 -14.79
CA SER A 166 13.07 18.74 -14.48
C SER A 166 13.48 18.82 -13.01
N ARG A 167 14.07 17.76 -12.49
CA ARG A 167 14.59 17.74 -11.12
C ARG A 167 15.59 18.88 -10.90
N GLU A 168 16.45 19.13 -11.88
CA GLU A 168 17.44 20.20 -11.86
C GLU A 168 16.79 21.59 -11.80
N GLU A 169 15.66 21.79 -12.49
CA GLU A 169 14.92 23.05 -12.48
C GLU A 169 14.21 23.30 -11.16
N ILE A 170 13.63 22.25 -10.56
CA ILE A 170 13.04 22.29 -9.22
C ILE A 170 14.11 22.62 -8.18
N ASP A 171 15.26 21.95 -8.24
CA ASP A 171 16.38 22.18 -7.33
C ASP A 171 16.93 23.60 -7.46
N ARG A 172 16.98 24.15 -8.68
CA ARG A 172 17.35 25.56 -8.93
C ARG A 172 16.34 26.54 -8.34
N GLN A 173 15.04 26.34 -8.57
CA GLN A 173 14.00 27.24 -8.03
C GLN A 173 13.95 27.20 -6.50
N ASN A 174 14.08 26.02 -5.89
CA ASN A 174 14.15 25.87 -4.43
C ASN A 174 15.38 26.59 -3.83
N LYS A 175 16.49 26.65 -4.57
CA LYS A 175 17.70 27.38 -4.17
C LYS A 175 17.54 28.91 -4.25
N GLU A 176 16.67 29.41 -5.13
CA GLU A 176 16.42 30.84 -5.32
C GLU A 176 15.32 31.38 -4.39
N ALA A 177 14.34 30.57 -4.00
CA ALA A 177 13.14 31.02 -3.28
C ALA A 177 13.30 31.26 -1.75
N SER A 178 14.46 30.99 -1.12
CA SER A 178 14.59 31.01 0.36
C SER A 178 15.84 31.71 0.93
N ASN A 179 16.46 32.66 0.21
CA ASN A 179 17.74 33.22 0.66
C ASN A 179 17.60 34.56 1.42
N ILE A 180 17.60 34.49 2.75
CA ILE A 180 18.02 35.64 3.59
C ILE A 180 19.47 35.98 3.20
N PRO A 181 19.81 37.20 2.78
CA PRO A 181 21.18 37.57 2.44
C PRO A 181 22.20 37.20 3.53
N ILE A 182 23.38 36.76 3.11
CA ILE A 182 24.48 36.41 4.03
C ILE A 182 24.94 37.68 4.74
N GLY A 183 25.18 37.59 6.05
CA GLY A 183 25.60 38.72 6.88
C GLY A 183 24.46 39.53 7.52
N ILE A 184 23.19 39.20 7.30
CA ILE A 184 22.09 39.83 8.06
C ILE A 184 22.04 39.24 9.48
N PRO A 185 22.06 40.06 10.55
CA PRO A 185 21.77 39.59 11.91
C PRO A 185 20.30 39.16 12.03
N ILE A 186 20.07 37.93 12.47
CA ILE A 186 18.75 37.30 12.63
C ILE A 186 18.55 36.98 14.11
N PRO A 187 17.44 37.39 14.73
CA PRO A 187 17.08 36.93 16.07
C PRO A 187 16.86 35.42 16.10
N TRP A 188 17.55 34.73 16.99
CA TRP A 188 17.51 33.29 17.17
C TRP A 188 17.12 32.95 18.62
N PRO A 189 16.13 32.07 18.85
CA PRO A 189 15.56 31.85 20.17
C PRO A 189 16.46 31.01 21.10
N LEU A 190 17.51 30.36 20.57
CA LEU A 190 18.39 29.49 21.36
C LEU A 190 19.77 30.13 21.58
N PRO A 191 20.48 29.77 22.67
CA PRO A 191 21.80 30.32 22.98
C PRO A 191 22.87 29.94 21.95
N TYR A 192 22.65 28.88 21.16
CA TYR A 192 23.60 28.39 20.14
C TYR A 192 23.02 28.51 18.74
N PRO A 193 23.79 29.00 17.74
CA PRO A 193 23.33 29.11 16.37
C PRO A 193 23.14 27.73 15.73
N PRO A 194 22.22 27.58 14.76
CA PRO A 194 22.11 26.36 13.96
C PRO A 194 23.32 26.21 13.02
N ILE A 195 23.50 25.01 12.45
CA ILE A 195 24.59 24.73 11.49
C ILE A 195 24.53 25.72 10.32
N GLY A 196 25.69 26.25 9.93
CA GLY A 196 25.79 27.24 8.86
C GLY A 196 25.46 28.67 9.29
N TYR A 197 25.38 28.94 10.60
CA TYR A 197 25.24 30.28 11.17
C TYR A 197 26.32 30.54 12.22
N LEU A 198 26.69 31.81 12.38
CA LEU A 198 27.65 32.28 13.38
C LEU A 198 26.98 33.28 14.31
N THR A 199 27.35 33.27 15.59
CA THR A 199 26.85 34.23 16.58
C THR A 199 27.51 35.60 16.41
N CYS A 200 26.72 36.67 16.50
CA CYS A 200 27.20 38.05 16.54
C CYS A 200 27.75 38.40 17.93
N ASN A 201 28.92 37.86 18.28
CA ASN A 201 29.59 38.04 19.57
C ASN A 201 30.95 38.77 19.46
N GLY A 202 31.20 39.47 18.35
CA GLY A 202 32.48 40.16 18.14
C GLY A 202 33.61 39.26 17.65
N ALA A 203 33.38 37.99 17.36
CA ALA A 203 34.41 37.05 16.93
C ALA A 203 34.93 37.34 15.51
N PHE A 204 36.18 36.98 15.27
CA PHE A 204 36.76 36.93 13.92
C PHE A 204 36.25 35.71 13.17
N PHE A 205 36.09 35.83 11.84
CA PHE A 205 35.81 34.71 10.96
C PHE A 205 36.81 34.65 9.80
N ASN A 206 36.98 33.45 9.25
CA ASN A 206 37.88 33.24 8.13
C ASN A 206 37.23 33.73 6.83
N LYS A 207 37.77 34.82 6.26
CA LYS A 207 37.28 35.42 5.02
C LYS A 207 37.42 34.52 3.79
N LEU A 208 38.40 33.61 3.78
CA LEU A 208 38.56 32.63 2.69
C LEU A 208 37.50 31.53 2.78
N GLN A 209 37.11 31.16 4.00
CA GLN A 209 36.08 30.16 4.25
C GLN A 209 34.68 30.70 3.97
N TYR A 210 34.44 31.98 4.30
CA TYR A 210 33.13 32.64 4.18
C TYR A 210 33.23 33.92 3.33
N PRO A 211 33.53 33.83 2.02
CA PRO A 211 33.77 35.01 1.18
C PRO A 211 32.53 35.90 1.04
N LYS A 212 31.33 35.33 0.95
CA LYS A 212 30.08 36.11 0.95
C LYS A 212 29.79 36.81 2.28
N LEU A 213 30.28 36.25 3.40
CA LEU A 213 30.22 36.92 4.69
C LEU A 213 31.28 38.02 4.79
N ALA A 214 32.43 37.84 4.14
CA ALA A 214 33.46 38.87 4.00
C ALA A 214 33.02 40.05 3.11
N GLU A 215 32.11 39.83 2.15
CA GLU A 215 31.46 40.94 1.42
C GLU A 215 30.61 41.81 2.37
N ALA A 216 29.91 41.20 3.33
CA ALA A 216 29.09 41.91 4.32
C ALA A 216 29.92 42.51 5.48
N TYR A 217 30.99 41.84 5.90
CA TYR A 217 31.91 42.25 6.97
C TYR A 217 33.38 42.20 6.49
N PRO A 218 33.87 43.22 5.76
CA PRO A 218 35.19 43.19 5.10
C PRO A 218 36.41 43.10 6.03
N ASP A 219 36.26 43.57 7.27
CA ASP A 219 37.28 43.48 8.32
C ASP A 219 37.43 42.05 8.87
N GLY A 220 36.54 41.12 8.51
CA GLY A 220 36.57 39.73 8.94
C GLY A 220 36.10 39.54 10.37
N ARG A 221 35.32 40.48 10.91
CA ARG A 221 34.82 40.45 12.29
C ARG A 221 33.31 40.60 12.32
N LEU A 222 32.64 39.78 13.12
CA LEU A 222 31.22 39.93 13.38
C LEU A 222 30.97 41.07 14.37
N PRO A 223 29.84 41.78 14.29
CA PRO A 223 29.46 42.72 15.34
C PRO A 223 29.26 41.98 16.67
N ASP A 224 29.59 42.61 17.79
CA ASP A 224 29.17 42.13 19.12
C ASP A 224 27.81 42.75 19.45
N LEU A 225 26.75 41.95 19.31
CA LEU A 225 25.37 42.41 19.50
C LEU A 225 24.77 41.91 20.82
N ARG A 226 25.60 41.35 21.71
CA ARG A 226 25.14 40.84 23.00
C ARG A 226 24.73 42.01 23.91
N GLY A 227 23.44 42.07 24.23
CA GLY A 227 22.88 43.16 25.05
C GLY A 227 22.63 44.46 24.28
N GLU A 228 22.85 44.47 22.96
CA GLU A 228 22.73 45.64 22.12
C GLU A 228 21.37 45.74 21.43
N PHE A 229 20.93 46.97 21.20
CA PHE A 229 19.76 47.26 20.37
C PHE A 229 20.21 47.72 18.97
N ILE A 230 19.72 47.05 17.94
CA ILE A 230 19.98 47.45 16.56
C ILE A 230 19.01 48.56 16.18
N ARG A 231 19.53 49.65 15.60
CA ARG A 231 18.74 50.73 15.01
C ARG A 231 19.10 50.94 13.54
N GLY A 232 18.22 51.63 12.81
CA GLY A 232 18.52 52.08 11.44
C GLY A 232 19.66 53.12 11.42
N TRP A 233 20.50 53.02 10.40
CA TRP A 233 21.51 54.03 10.08
C TRP A 233 20.83 55.29 9.51
N ASP A 234 21.33 56.48 9.87
CA ASP A 234 20.70 57.77 9.48
C ASP A 234 20.76 57.99 7.96
N ASP A 235 21.82 57.54 7.32
CA ASP A 235 22.06 57.71 5.88
C ASP A 235 21.70 59.12 5.36
N SER A 236 22.18 60.14 6.10
CA SER A 236 21.95 61.57 5.80
C SER A 236 20.51 62.08 5.94
N ARG A 237 19.62 61.36 6.63
CA ARG A 237 18.25 61.82 6.94
C ARG A 237 18.22 63.00 7.92
N GLY A 238 19.25 63.18 8.75
CA GLY A 238 19.35 64.32 9.67
C GLY A 238 18.91 64.02 11.11
N ALA A 239 18.52 62.78 11.43
CA ALA A 239 18.18 62.38 12.81
C ALA A 239 19.45 62.07 13.63
N ASP A 240 20.48 61.53 12.99
CA ASP A 240 21.80 61.35 13.59
C ASP A 240 22.93 61.22 12.56
N SER A 241 23.28 62.36 11.96
CA SER A 241 24.20 62.40 10.80
C SER A 241 25.69 62.29 11.15
N GLY A 242 26.05 62.31 12.44
CA GLY A 242 27.44 62.13 12.88
C GLY A 242 27.89 60.67 12.97
N ARG A 243 26.96 59.71 12.80
CA ARG A 243 27.17 58.30 13.11
C ARG A 243 27.40 57.44 11.86
N GLY A 244 28.45 56.62 11.91
CA GLY A 244 28.77 55.62 10.88
C GLY A 244 27.93 54.35 10.99
N ILE A 245 27.83 53.60 9.89
CA ILE A 245 27.24 52.25 9.92
C ILE A 245 28.08 51.33 10.83
N LEU A 246 27.41 50.46 11.60
CA LEU A 246 28.03 49.53 12.58
C LEU A 246 28.81 50.15 13.74
N SER A 247 28.77 51.47 13.96
CA SER A 247 29.41 52.08 15.15
C SER A 247 28.56 51.88 16.41
N TRP A 248 29.21 51.55 17.53
CA TRP A 248 28.58 51.44 18.85
C TRP A 248 28.29 52.83 19.45
N GLN A 249 27.20 52.94 20.22
CA GLN A 249 26.87 54.13 21.00
C GLN A 249 26.37 53.70 22.37
N GLU A 250 26.76 54.43 23.41
CA GLU A 250 26.18 54.27 24.75
C GLU A 250 24.73 54.81 24.81
N GLY A 251 23.93 54.26 25.73
CA GLY A 251 22.57 54.76 25.94
C GLY A 251 22.53 56.18 26.50
N SER A 252 21.45 56.92 26.23
CA SER A 252 21.26 58.26 26.77
C SER A 252 21.08 58.25 28.29
N TYR A 253 21.77 59.15 28.97
CA TYR A 253 21.68 59.29 30.42
C TYR A 253 20.43 60.06 30.84
N LEU A 254 19.53 59.49 31.64
CA LEU A 254 18.47 60.24 32.30
C LEU A 254 18.95 60.81 33.62
N VAL A 255 18.67 62.09 33.87
CA VAL A 255 18.98 62.68 35.17
C VAL A 255 17.75 62.59 36.06
N GLN A 256 17.92 62.06 37.26
CA GLN A 256 16.88 62.00 38.28
C GLN A 256 17.33 62.79 39.54
N GLU A 257 16.44 63.65 40.04
CA GLU A 257 16.65 64.30 41.33
C GLU A 257 16.33 63.33 42.46
N ILE A 258 17.34 62.99 43.26
CA ILE A 258 17.25 62.04 44.37
C ILE A 258 17.02 62.73 45.72
N ASN A 259 17.44 63.99 45.88
CA ASN A 259 17.50 64.65 47.18
C ASN A 259 16.38 65.67 47.41
N ASN A 260 15.66 66.13 46.38
CA ASN A 260 14.68 67.22 46.52
C ASN A 260 13.34 67.01 45.76
N PRO A 261 12.46 66.11 46.23
CA PRO A 261 11.14 65.85 45.63
C PRO A 261 10.11 66.98 45.90
N PRO A 262 9.08 67.21 45.05
CA PRO A 262 8.71 66.41 43.88
C PRO A 262 8.88 67.11 42.50
N ASN A 263 9.35 68.36 42.42
CA ASN A 263 9.30 69.17 41.18
C ASN A 263 10.53 70.06 40.93
N CYS A 264 11.74 69.53 40.97
CA CYS A 264 12.96 70.27 40.58
C CYS A 264 13.36 69.91 39.14
N VAL A 265 13.67 70.89 38.30
CA VAL A 265 14.26 70.66 36.96
C VAL A 265 15.76 70.92 37.03
N VAL A 266 16.55 69.88 36.84
CA VAL A 266 17.99 69.97 36.58
C VAL A 266 18.17 70.15 35.08
N ASN A 267 18.50 71.36 34.65
CA ASN A 267 18.76 71.65 33.24
C ASN A 267 20.28 71.77 33.04
N PHE A 268 20.87 70.80 32.34
CA PHE A 268 22.26 70.89 31.91
C PHE A 268 22.39 71.85 30.73
N SER A 269 23.56 72.48 30.59
CA SER A 269 23.84 73.36 29.46
C SER A 269 23.57 72.63 28.16
N LEU A 270 22.95 73.31 27.19
CA LEU A 270 22.74 72.77 25.84
C LEU A 270 24.07 72.35 25.18
N ASN A 271 25.18 72.90 25.65
CA ASN A 271 26.53 72.59 25.19
C ASN A 271 27.02 71.21 25.64
N ASN A 272 26.45 70.63 26.72
CA ASN A 272 26.84 69.31 27.25
C ASN A 272 25.94 68.17 26.72
N ARG A 273 25.02 68.41 25.77
CA ARG A 273 24.17 67.35 25.20
C ARG A 273 24.96 66.22 24.55
N VAL A 274 26.08 66.56 23.93
CA VAL A 274 27.00 65.59 23.31
C VAL A 274 27.62 64.69 24.39
N GLU A 275 27.97 65.26 25.55
CA GLU A 275 28.55 64.51 26.67
C GLU A 275 27.51 63.61 27.36
N LEU A 276 26.22 63.99 27.34
CA LEU A 276 25.11 63.23 27.92
C LEU A 276 24.47 62.22 26.96
N ASN A 277 24.95 62.14 25.71
CA ASN A 277 24.40 61.28 24.65
C ASN A 277 22.90 61.54 24.40
N TRP A 278 22.47 62.80 24.41
CA TRP A 278 21.07 63.18 24.19
C TRP A 278 20.78 63.52 22.74
N ASP A 279 19.74 62.90 22.19
CA ASP A 279 19.19 63.27 20.88
C ASP A 279 18.50 64.64 20.94
N VAL A 280 18.50 65.35 19.80
CA VAL A 280 17.76 66.61 19.66
C VAL A 280 16.27 66.30 19.41
N PRO A 281 15.35 66.81 20.24
CA PRO A 281 13.92 66.63 20.00
C PRO A 281 13.48 67.22 18.65
N ALA A 282 12.61 66.50 17.93
CA ALA A 282 12.09 66.93 16.62
C ALA A 282 11.17 68.17 16.71
N GLU A 283 10.59 68.43 17.89
CA GLU A 283 9.72 69.57 18.16
C GLU A 283 9.85 70.03 19.62
N ASN A 284 9.25 71.18 19.94
CA ASN A 284 9.27 71.73 21.30
C ASN A 284 8.45 70.84 22.25
N VAL A 285 9.11 70.24 23.25
CA VAL A 285 8.46 69.46 24.29
C VAL A 285 8.06 70.38 25.45
N LYS A 286 6.79 70.34 25.87
CA LYS A 286 6.31 71.05 27.06
C LYS A 286 6.58 70.22 28.31
N VAL A 287 7.38 70.75 29.23
CA VAL A 287 7.69 70.11 30.52
C VAL A 287 7.31 71.05 31.67
N ASN A 288 6.82 70.50 32.78
CA ASN A 288 6.55 71.27 34.01
C ASN A 288 7.81 71.29 34.86
N GLY A 289 8.26 72.46 35.29
CA GLY A 289 9.49 72.59 36.07
C GLY A 289 9.56 73.80 36.98
N ARG A 290 10.19 73.64 38.15
CA ARG A 290 10.60 74.74 39.03
C ARG A 290 12.12 74.95 38.89
N GLY A 291 12.53 76.13 38.46
CA GLY A 291 13.95 76.49 38.35
C GLY A 291 14.56 76.79 39.71
N VAL A 292 15.78 76.29 39.95
CA VAL A 292 16.61 76.69 41.10
C VAL A 292 17.33 77.97 40.71
N GLY A 293 17.23 79.02 41.53
CA GLY A 293 17.80 80.33 41.23
C GLY A 293 19.33 80.33 41.33
N GLY A 294 20.02 80.33 40.18
CA GLY A 294 21.45 80.61 40.07
C GLY A 294 22.25 79.54 39.31
N ALA A 295 23.18 79.98 38.46
CA ALA A 295 24.14 79.10 37.80
C ALA A 295 25.21 78.65 38.81
N GLY A 296 25.14 77.39 39.24
CA GLY A 296 26.19 76.72 40.00
C GLY A 296 26.69 75.52 39.21
N ASN A 297 27.97 75.17 39.35
CA ASN A 297 28.47 73.88 38.89
C ASN A 297 28.11 72.84 39.95
N TRP A 298 27.24 71.89 39.60
CA TRP A 298 26.88 70.77 40.46
C TRP A 298 27.72 69.57 40.05
N ILE A 299 28.37 68.93 41.01
CA ILE A 299 29.03 67.65 40.78
C ILE A 299 28.00 66.57 41.09
N THR A 300 27.46 65.96 40.04
CA THR A 300 26.51 64.84 40.14
C THR A 300 27.28 63.52 40.06
N ASP A 301 26.92 62.57 40.93
CA ASP A 301 27.48 61.21 40.91
C ASP A 301 26.54 60.23 40.19
N VAL A 302 26.93 58.94 40.15
CA VAL A 302 26.17 57.88 39.48
C VAL A 302 24.75 57.69 40.02
N ASN A 303 24.42 58.21 41.21
CA ASN A 303 23.07 58.11 41.77
C ASN A 303 22.09 59.10 41.10
N PHE A 304 22.59 60.14 40.43
CA PHE A 304 21.78 61.12 39.71
C PHE A 304 21.55 60.74 38.25
N PHE A 305 22.28 59.76 37.70
CA PHE A 305 22.18 59.35 36.31
C PHE A 305 21.64 57.91 36.19
N GLY A 306 20.52 57.77 35.50
CA GLY A 306 20.02 56.49 34.96
C GLY A 306 20.31 56.38 33.46
N VAL A 307 20.08 55.20 32.87
CA VAL A 307 20.11 55.00 31.41
C VAL A 307 18.79 54.36 31.00
N THR A 308 18.11 54.91 29.98
CA THR A 308 16.87 54.31 29.48
C THR A 308 17.16 53.19 28.51
N ARG A 309 16.50 52.04 28.69
CA ARG A 309 16.48 50.94 27.72
C ARG A 309 15.02 50.54 27.41
N PRO A 310 14.69 50.15 26.17
CA PRO A 310 13.39 49.55 25.87
C PRO A 310 13.13 48.26 26.65
N ARG A 311 11.87 47.98 27.01
CA ARG A 311 11.46 46.65 27.51
C ARG A 311 11.64 45.63 26.37
N ASN A 312 12.36 44.55 26.62
CA ASN A 312 12.73 43.58 25.59
C ASN A 312 12.81 42.14 26.13
N VAL A 313 12.83 41.18 25.21
CA VAL A 313 13.18 39.77 25.44
C VAL A 313 14.48 39.50 24.69
N ALA A 314 15.46 38.89 25.35
CA ALA A 314 16.77 38.63 24.77
C ALA A 314 16.72 37.44 23.79
N PHE A 315 17.09 37.70 22.54
CA PHE A 315 17.35 36.68 21.51
C PHE A 315 18.85 36.68 21.20
N ASN A 316 19.37 35.55 20.75
CA ASN A 316 20.72 35.46 20.23
C ASN A 316 20.74 36.03 18.80
N TYR A 317 21.63 36.95 18.48
CA TYR A 317 21.78 37.40 17.09
C TYR A 317 22.77 36.49 16.35
N VAL A 318 22.32 35.94 15.22
CA VAL A 318 23.13 35.05 14.38
C VAL A 318 23.15 35.55 12.94
N VAL A 319 24.26 35.32 12.22
CA VAL A 319 24.38 35.60 10.79
C VAL A 319 24.55 34.29 10.03
N ARG A 320 23.91 34.19 8.87
CA ARG A 320 24.15 33.05 7.97
C ARG A 320 25.60 33.09 7.49
N ALA A 321 26.28 31.96 7.55
CA ALA A 321 27.66 31.77 7.12
C ALA A 321 27.76 30.46 6.32
N THR A 322 27.57 30.56 5.00
CA THR A 322 27.77 29.40 4.12
C THR A 322 29.22 29.36 3.64
N CYS A 323 29.85 28.22 3.90
CA CYS A 323 31.22 27.96 3.53
C CYS A 323 31.33 27.74 2.01
N SER A 324 32.21 28.46 1.31
CA SER A 324 32.44 28.25 -0.13
C SER A 324 33.26 26.99 -0.43
N ILE A 325 33.88 26.41 0.60
CA ILE A 325 34.73 25.21 0.53
C ILE A 325 33.90 23.94 0.33
N MET A 326 32.57 23.99 0.48
CA MET A 326 31.69 22.84 0.22
C MET A 326 31.63 22.43 -1.26
N ALA A 327 32.27 23.17 -2.17
CA ALA A 327 32.38 22.77 -3.58
C ALA A 327 33.76 22.21 -3.98
N GLU A 328 34.85 22.45 -3.24
CA GLU A 328 36.19 22.13 -3.79
C GLU A 328 37.36 21.89 -2.81
N GLN A 329 37.15 21.74 -1.50
CA GLN A 329 38.27 21.52 -0.57
C GLN A 329 37.97 20.41 0.45
N LYS A 330 38.15 19.18 -0.01
CA LYS A 330 38.24 17.97 0.83
C LYS A 330 39.62 17.77 1.47
N ASP A 331 40.63 18.61 1.15
CA ASP A 331 42.05 18.23 1.32
C ASP A 331 43.00 19.19 2.08
N SER A 332 42.55 20.14 2.93
CA SER A 332 43.52 21.01 3.67
C SER A 332 43.29 21.29 5.16
N LEU A 333 42.42 20.55 5.84
CA LEU A 333 42.12 20.74 7.28
C LEU A 333 42.95 19.84 8.22
N GLU A 334 44.11 19.34 7.80
CA GLU A 334 44.95 18.46 8.63
C GLU A 334 45.87 19.16 9.66
N SER A 335 45.76 20.48 9.91
CA SER A 335 46.62 21.14 10.90
C SER A 335 45.87 21.87 12.00
N LYS A 336 45.20 21.10 12.88
CA LYS A 336 45.10 21.25 14.35
C LYS A 336 44.00 20.33 14.92
N VAL A 337 44.11 19.03 14.68
CA VAL A 337 43.22 18.02 15.31
C VAL A 337 43.70 17.76 16.74
N ALA A 338 42.78 17.71 17.70
CA ALA A 338 43.11 17.33 19.07
C ALA A 338 43.50 15.84 19.12
N VAL A 339 44.51 15.49 19.90
CA VAL A 339 44.91 14.09 20.12
C VAL A 339 44.58 13.74 21.56
N LEU A 340 43.73 12.73 21.76
CA LEU A 340 43.40 12.21 23.09
C LEU A 340 44.39 11.11 23.49
N GLY A 341 44.90 11.19 24.71
CA GLY A 341 45.69 10.15 25.34
C GLY A 341 44.83 8.96 25.78
N LYS A 342 45.49 7.90 26.26
CA LYS A 342 44.78 6.69 26.77
C LYS A 342 43.94 6.95 28.01
N ASP A 343 44.22 8.03 28.72
CA ASP A 343 43.45 8.51 29.87
C ASP A 343 42.20 9.32 29.48
N GLY A 344 41.97 9.55 28.18
CA GLY A 344 40.84 10.30 27.66
C GLY A 344 41.01 11.82 27.74
N LEU A 345 42.18 12.32 28.12
CA LEU A 345 42.52 13.74 28.14
C LEU A 345 43.25 14.14 26.87
N ALA A 346 43.09 15.38 26.41
CA ALA A 346 43.82 15.86 25.24
C ALA A 346 45.33 16.05 25.55
N GLU A 347 46.19 15.28 24.88
CA GLU A 347 47.66 15.46 24.89
C GLU A 347 48.09 16.60 23.95
N LYS A 348 47.25 16.96 22.98
CA LYS A 348 47.47 18.06 22.06
C LYS A 348 46.18 18.83 21.86
N ALA A 349 46.22 20.14 22.10
CA ALA A 349 45.07 20.99 21.90
C ALA A 349 44.68 21.10 20.41
N GLY A 350 43.38 21.11 20.12
CA GLY A 350 42.89 21.11 18.74
C GLY A 350 41.38 20.97 18.62
N TRP A 351 40.89 20.96 17.39
CA TRP A 351 39.49 20.73 17.08
C TRP A 351 39.22 19.23 16.90
N LEU A 352 38.09 18.77 17.43
CA LEU A 352 37.61 17.43 17.21
C LEU A 352 36.08 17.45 17.10
N THR A 353 35.51 16.69 16.17
CA THR A 353 34.06 16.51 16.09
C THR A 353 33.62 15.56 17.18
N ILE A 354 32.83 16.07 18.12
CA ILE A 354 32.29 15.32 19.25
C ILE A 354 30.83 14.99 18.97
N TYR A 355 30.49 13.72 19.19
CA TYR A 355 29.16 13.14 18.99
C TYR A 355 28.53 12.92 20.36
N HIS A 356 27.40 13.57 20.62
CA HIS A 356 26.71 13.55 21.91
C HIS A 356 25.59 12.52 21.91
N ALA A 357 25.53 11.72 22.98
CA ALA A 357 24.44 10.80 23.27
C ALA A 357 23.60 11.29 24.46
N ALA A 358 22.32 10.94 24.47
CA ALA A 358 21.46 11.15 25.62
C ALA A 358 21.93 10.27 26.79
N PRO A 359 22.01 10.81 28.02
CA PRO A 359 22.62 10.10 29.15
C PRO A 359 21.87 8.83 29.58
N TYR A 360 20.56 8.73 29.30
CA TYR A 360 19.73 7.59 29.69
C TYR A 360 19.35 6.69 28.50
N SER A 361 18.81 7.26 27.42
CA SER A 361 18.42 6.49 26.23
C SER A 361 19.61 6.10 25.34
N ARG A 362 20.79 6.68 25.58
CA ARG A 362 22.02 6.52 24.77
C ARG A 362 21.88 6.98 23.32
N GLU A 363 20.72 7.53 22.96
CA GLU A 363 20.38 8.01 21.63
C GLU A 363 21.33 9.12 21.19
N PHE A 364 21.85 9.02 19.97
CA PHE A 364 22.61 10.09 19.35
C PHE A 364 21.72 11.33 19.21
N ILE A 365 22.16 12.47 19.77
CA ILE A 365 21.39 13.71 19.76
C ILE A 365 21.91 14.65 18.66
N PHE A 366 23.22 14.92 18.68
CA PHE A 366 23.86 15.83 17.73
C PHE A 366 25.38 15.66 17.74
N ALA A 367 26.02 16.14 16.67
CA ALA A 367 27.48 16.26 16.56
C ALA A 367 27.88 17.73 16.47
N ARG A 368 29.02 18.08 17.08
CA ARG A 368 29.60 19.43 16.95
C ARG A 368 31.12 19.40 17.01
N PRO A 369 31.82 20.28 16.28
CA PRO A 369 33.24 20.50 16.51
C PRO A 369 33.43 21.22 17.85
N GLU A 370 34.30 20.69 18.69
CA GLU A 370 34.69 21.28 19.97
C GLU A 370 36.21 21.42 20.03
N TYR A 371 36.67 22.54 20.59
CA TYR A 371 38.09 22.77 20.78
C TYR A 371 38.49 22.24 22.16
N LEU A 372 39.33 21.21 22.19
CA LEU A 372 39.87 20.63 23.40
C LEU A 372 41.21 21.29 23.74
N MET A 373 41.31 21.83 24.95
CA MET A 373 42.59 22.30 25.51
C MET A 373 43.39 21.11 26.04
N GLU A 374 44.72 21.23 26.05
CA GLU A 374 45.60 20.21 26.62
C GLU A 374 45.22 19.94 28.10
N GLY A 375 45.10 18.66 28.46
CA GLY A 375 44.66 18.21 29.79
C GLY A 375 43.14 18.18 30.01
N VAL A 376 42.31 18.50 29.01
CA VAL A 376 40.85 18.48 29.10
C VAL A 376 40.29 17.24 28.40
N GLY A 377 39.35 16.54 29.05
CA GLY A 377 38.63 15.40 28.50
C GLY A 377 37.30 15.78 27.86
N LEU A 378 36.63 14.79 27.26
CA LEU A 378 35.31 14.99 26.65
C LEU A 378 34.24 15.22 27.72
N PRO A 379 33.16 15.95 27.39
CA PRO A 379 31.95 15.98 28.20
C PRO A 379 31.40 14.55 28.43
N ALA A 380 30.63 14.36 29.50
CA ALA A 380 29.96 13.08 29.73
C ALA A 380 28.98 12.77 28.59
N SER A 381 28.86 11.48 28.23
CA SER A 381 28.03 11.01 27.10
C SER A 381 28.44 11.60 25.75
N SER A 382 29.74 11.82 25.54
CA SER A 382 30.32 12.34 24.31
C SER A 382 31.42 11.43 23.78
N TYR A 383 31.47 11.30 22.46
CA TYR A 383 32.34 10.35 21.77
C TYR A 383 33.01 10.99 20.55
N ILE A 384 34.15 10.43 20.15
CA ILE A 384 34.97 10.97 19.04
C ILE A 384 34.73 10.22 17.73
N ASP A 385 34.18 9.02 17.80
CA ASP A 385 33.82 8.21 16.65
C ASP A 385 32.43 8.60 16.17
N ALA A 386 32.27 8.69 14.86
CA ALA A 386 31.01 9.07 14.23
C ALA A 386 30.01 7.90 14.21
N PRO A 387 28.72 8.13 14.52
CA PRO A 387 27.69 7.15 14.24
C PRO A 387 27.43 7.02 12.75
N GLU A 388 27.15 5.81 12.29
CA GLU A 388 26.50 5.58 11.00
C GLU A 388 24.99 5.79 11.17
N LEU A 389 24.43 6.78 10.49
CA LEU A 389 23.00 7.06 10.56
C LEU A 389 22.22 6.05 9.70
N PRO A 390 21.12 5.46 10.19
CA PRO A 390 20.32 4.54 9.41
C PRO A 390 19.51 5.27 8.33
N ASP A 391 19.30 4.61 7.18
CA ASP A 391 18.45 5.12 6.09
C ASP A 391 16.94 4.90 6.35
N SER A 392 16.55 4.39 7.53
CA SER A 392 15.17 3.98 7.84
C SER A 392 14.68 4.65 9.11
N ASP A 393 13.48 5.22 9.03
CA ASP A 393 12.81 5.94 10.14
C ASP A 393 12.42 5.04 11.33
N ASN A 394 12.48 3.71 11.18
CA ASN A 394 12.16 2.74 12.25
C ASN A 394 13.39 2.28 13.03
N LYS A 395 14.48 3.05 12.97
CA LYS A 395 15.76 2.75 13.62
C LYS A 395 16.34 4.02 14.21
N VAL A 396 17.01 3.86 15.35
CA VAL A 396 17.72 4.94 16.01
C VAL A 396 19.15 4.51 16.32
N VAL A 397 20.07 5.46 16.33
CA VAL A 397 21.46 5.19 16.71
C VAL A 397 21.61 5.45 18.20
N CYS A 398 22.04 4.43 18.92
CA CYS A 398 22.36 4.52 20.34
C CYS A 398 23.84 4.23 20.56
N ARG A 399 24.43 4.80 21.60
CA ARG A 399 25.75 4.37 22.06
C ARG A 399 25.63 3.02 22.74
N SER A 400 26.53 2.08 22.48
CA SER A 400 26.61 0.79 23.19
C SER A 400 26.61 0.98 24.71
N GLU A 401 26.08 0.00 25.44
CA GLU A 401 25.97 0.06 26.91
C GLU A 401 27.34 0.18 27.60
N ASP A 402 28.39 -0.37 26.98
CA ASP A 402 29.78 -0.23 27.43
C ASP A 402 30.50 1.04 26.94
N GLY A 403 29.80 1.88 26.16
CA GLY A 403 30.28 3.17 25.67
C GLY A 403 31.36 3.10 24.58
N LYS A 404 31.61 1.94 23.97
CA LYS A 404 32.73 1.74 23.03
C LYS A 404 32.42 1.97 21.55
N TYR A 405 31.18 1.79 21.12
CA TYR A 405 30.79 1.95 19.72
C TYR A 405 29.34 2.41 19.59
N TRP A 406 28.95 2.86 18.39
CA TRP A 406 27.55 3.15 18.06
C TRP A 406 26.85 1.90 17.54
N GLU A 407 25.64 1.66 18.04
CA GLU A 407 24.77 0.56 17.60
C GLU A 407 23.47 1.11 17.04
N VAL A 408 22.99 0.49 15.96
CA VAL A 408 21.69 0.80 15.38
C VAL A 408 20.68 -0.15 15.99
N VAL A 409 19.71 0.41 16.70
CA VAL A 409 18.65 -0.34 17.37
C VAL A 409 17.29 -0.02 16.75
N PRO A 410 16.33 -0.95 16.76
CA PRO A 410 14.98 -0.64 16.31
C PRO A 410 14.36 0.49 17.13
N ASP A 411 13.57 1.33 16.48
CA ASP A 411 12.76 2.35 17.13
C ASP A 411 11.30 2.16 16.73
N TYR A 412 10.53 1.66 17.70
CA TYR A 412 9.09 1.44 17.56
C TYR A 412 8.29 2.45 18.37
N ARG A 413 8.92 3.48 18.92
CA ARG A 413 8.24 4.47 19.78
C ARG A 413 7.07 5.12 19.05
N GLY A 414 5.93 5.26 19.75
CA GLY A 414 4.70 5.81 19.20
C GLY A 414 3.89 4.84 18.32
N THR A 415 4.37 3.60 18.12
CA THR A 415 3.58 2.54 17.45
C THR A 415 2.74 1.76 18.45
N THR A 416 1.66 1.13 17.96
CA THR A 416 0.78 0.29 18.77
C THR A 416 1.18 -1.18 18.65
N ALA A 417 1.55 -1.80 19.77
CA ALA A 417 1.68 -3.24 19.91
C ALA A 417 0.52 -3.81 20.75
N TYR A 418 0.43 -5.13 20.87
CA TYR A 418 -0.61 -5.81 21.63
C TYR A 418 0.02 -6.74 22.67
N SER A 419 -0.51 -6.73 23.89
CA SER A 419 -0.11 -7.69 24.92
C SER A 419 -0.49 -9.12 24.52
N LYS A 420 0.49 -10.03 24.50
CA LYS A 420 0.30 -11.46 24.22
C LYS A 420 -0.60 -12.14 25.26
N GLU A 421 -0.72 -11.56 26.46
CA GLU A 421 -1.54 -12.07 27.55
C GLU A 421 -2.96 -11.46 27.56
N THR A 422 -3.04 -10.13 27.55
CA THR A 422 -4.32 -9.43 27.77
C THR A 422 -5.03 -9.01 26.48
N ARG A 423 -4.37 -9.11 25.32
CA ARG A 423 -4.83 -8.63 24.00
C ARG A 423 -5.00 -7.11 23.89
N LEU A 424 -4.73 -6.36 24.96
CA LEU A 424 -4.92 -4.92 24.98
C LEU A 424 -3.83 -4.22 24.16
N PRO A 425 -4.18 -3.14 23.43
CA PRO A 425 -3.20 -2.31 22.75
C PRO A 425 -2.32 -1.59 23.79
N VAL A 426 -1.02 -1.54 23.51
CA VAL A 426 0.00 -0.87 24.31
C VAL A 426 0.83 -0.02 23.35
N GLU A 427 0.95 1.28 23.65
CA GLU A 427 1.85 2.17 22.93
C GLU A 427 3.30 1.87 23.34
N VAL A 428 4.16 1.66 22.35
CA VAL A 428 5.59 1.44 22.61
C VAL A 428 6.24 2.78 22.93
N THR A 429 6.93 2.87 24.06
CA THR A 429 7.58 4.11 24.53
C THR A 429 9.09 3.97 24.72
N GLU A 430 9.62 2.75 24.65
CA GLU A 430 11.03 2.44 24.83
C GLU A 430 11.72 2.18 23.47
N ILE A 431 13.02 2.45 23.42
CA ILE A 431 13.88 2.16 22.26
C ILE A 431 14.37 0.71 22.36
N GLY A 432 14.48 0.04 21.21
CA GLY A 432 15.08 -1.29 21.10
C GLY A 432 14.10 -2.35 20.61
N GLU A 433 14.47 -3.61 20.83
CA GLU A 433 13.63 -4.75 20.48
C GLU A 433 12.28 -4.69 21.21
N LEU A 434 11.22 -5.09 20.51
CA LEU A 434 9.91 -5.17 21.12
C LEU A 434 9.94 -6.19 22.27
N SER A 435 9.44 -5.80 23.44
CA SER A 435 9.32 -6.68 24.60
C SER A 435 8.70 -8.04 24.22
N ASP A 436 9.24 -9.13 24.78
CA ASP A 436 8.73 -10.49 24.57
C ASP A 436 7.28 -10.68 25.00
N MET A 437 6.72 -9.76 25.78
CA MET A 437 5.30 -9.77 26.17
C MET A 437 4.37 -9.15 25.12
N LEU A 438 4.93 -8.50 24.08
CA LEU A 438 4.21 -7.73 23.09
C LEU A 438 4.37 -8.30 21.68
N THR A 439 3.38 -8.03 20.82
CA THR A 439 3.40 -8.38 19.39
C THR A 439 2.74 -7.29 18.56
N PHE A 440 3.26 -7.02 17.36
CA PHE A 440 2.59 -6.11 16.40
C PHE A 440 1.40 -6.76 15.71
N LYS A 441 1.23 -8.09 15.83
CA LYS A 441 0.07 -8.78 15.28
C LYS A 441 -1.15 -8.40 16.11
N LYS A 442 -2.16 -7.82 15.47
CA LYS A 442 -3.45 -7.50 16.12
C LYS A 442 -4.30 -8.78 16.27
N PRO A 443 -4.90 -9.04 17.44
CA PRO A 443 -5.89 -10.10 17.58
C PRO A 443 -7.13 -9.76 16.74
N ALA A 444 -7.63 -10.73 15.98
CA ALA A 444 -8.82 -10.60 15.16
C ALA A 444 -10.09 -10.65 16.02
N THR A 445 -10.10 -11.46 17.07
CA THR A 445 -11.25 -11.61 17.97
C THR A 445 -10.85 -11.42 19.44
N HIS A 446 -11.84 -11.15 20.30
CA HIS A 446 -11.61 -11.09 21.74
C HIS A 446 -11.24 -12.45 22.36
N PHE A 447 -11.48 -13.55 21.64
CA PHE A 447 -11.20 -14.93 22.06
C PHE A 447 -9.85 -15.44 21.60
N ASP A 448 -9.06 -14.63 20.89
CA ASP A 448 -7.77 -15.07 20.38
C ASP A 448 -6.76 -15.28 21.52
N LYS A 449 -5.99 -16.37 21.42
CA LYS A 449 -4.91 -16.72 22.34
C LYS A 449 -3.59 -16.78 21.58
N TRP A 450 -2.54 -16.20 22.15
CA TRP A 450 -1.20 -16.22 21.56
C TRP A 450 -0.60 -17.62 21.68
N THR A 451 -0.12 -18.19 20.58
CA THR A 451 0.47 -19.55 20.52
C THR A 451 1.98 -19.58 20.63
N GLY A 452 2.62 -18.41 20.68
CA GLY A 452 4.08 -18.25 20.55
C GLY A 452 4.43 -17.53 19.25
N GLU A 453 3.70 -17.83 18.17
CA GLU A 453 3.95 -17.25 16.84
C GLU A 453 2.77 -16.45 16.28
N GLU A 454 1.54 -16.83 16.60
CA GLU A 454 0.33 -16.22 16.05
C GLU A 454 -0.86 -16.22 17.02
N TRP A 455 -1.89 -15.48 16.65
CA TRP A 455 -3.18 -15.46 17.33
C TRP A 455 -4.05 -16.56 16.76
N ILE A 456 -4.49 -17.50 17.60
CA ILE A 456 -5.46 -18.53 17.23
C ILE A 456 -6.69 -18.36 18.11
N VAL A 457 -7.88 -18.50 17.51
CA VAL A 457 -9.15 -18.45 18.24
C VAL A 457 -9.17 -19.55 19.30
N ASP A 458 -9.39 -19.19 20.55
CA ASP A 458 -9.63 -20.15 21.62
C ASP A 458 -11.06 -20.67 21.52
N GLU A 459 -11.23 -21.76 20.74
CA GLU A 459 -12.51 -22.44 20.54
C GLU A 459 -13.18 -22.86 21.86
N VAL A 460 -12.39 -23.11 22.92
CA VAL A 460 -12.94 -23.42 24.25
C VAL A 460 -13.61 -22.20 24.86
N SER A 461 -12.97 -21.03 24.76
CA SER A 461 -13.53 -19.75 25.22
C SER A 461 -14.72 -19.30 24.36
N VAL A 462 -14.68 -19.53 23.04
CA VAL A 462 -15.82 -19.27 22.15
C VAL A 462 -17.02 -20.13 22.56
N LYS A 463 -16.80 -21.44 22.72
CA LYS A 463 -17.86 -22.37 23.14
C LYS A 463 -18.42 -22.01 24.52
N ALA A 464 -17.56 -21.65 25.48
CA ALA A 464 -18.00 -21.21 26.80
C ALA A 464 -18.88 -19.94 26.74
N SER A 465 -18.49 -18.95 25.92
CA SER A 465 -19.29 -17.73 25.72
C SER A 465 -20.63 -18.02 25.03
N GLN A 466 -20.67 -18.92 24.05
CA GLN A 466 -21.91 -19.36 23.39
C GLN A 466 -22.85 -20.07 24.37
N ILE A 467 -22.30 -20.91 25.26
CA ILE A 467 -23.08 -21.56 26.32
C ILE A 467 -23.65 -20.52 27.30
N GLU A 468 -22.86 -19.53 27.71
CA GLU A 468 -23.32 -18.46 28.59
C GLU A 468 -24.44 -17.63 27.94
N GLN A 469 -24.32 -17.28 26.65
CA GLN A 469 -25.37 -16.58 25.90
C GLN A 469 -26.65 -17.42 25.80
N ALA A 470 -26.52 -18.72 25.51
CA ALA A 470 -27.65 -19.64 25.48
C ALA A 470 -28.33 -19.76 26.85
N GLU A 471 -27.56 -19.80 27.94
CA GLU A 471 -28.10 -19.79 29.29
C GLU A 471 -28.86 -18.50 29.60
N GLN A 472 -28.30 -17.34 29.23
CA GLN A 472 -28.98 -16.05 29.38
C GLN A 472 -30.30 -16.03 28.59
N GLN A 473 -30.30 -16.48 27.33
CA GLN A 473 -31.50 -16.55 26.50
C GLN A 473 -32.56 -17.48 27.11
N ARG A 474 -32.16 -18.69 27.57
CA ARG A 474 -33.06 -19.62 28.25
C ARG A 474 -33.69 -18.97 29.48
N ASN A 475 -32.88 -18.29 30.30
CA ASN A 475 -33.35 -17.62 31.51
C ASN A 475 -34.35 -16.50 31.19
N THR A 476 -34.08 -15.67 30.17
CA THR A 476 -35.02 -14.63 29.72
C THR A 476 -36.34 -15.22 29.22
N LEU A 477 -36.29 -16.26 28.37
CA LEU A 477 -37.50 -16.91 27.85
C LEU A 477 -38.29 -17.60 28.96
N SER A 478 -37.61 -18.27 29.90
CA SER A 478 -38.23 -18.90 31.06
C SER A 478 -38.88 -17.87 31.98
N GLN A 479 -38.24 -16.73 32.21
CA GLN A 479 -38.81 -15.64 32.99
C GLN A 479 -40.10 -15.12 32.34
N HIS A 480 -40.06 -14.81 31.04
CA HIS A 480 -41.23 -14.34 30.31
C HIS A 480 -42.38 -15.36 30.34
N ALA A 481 -42.09 -16.62 30.06
CA ALA A 481 -43.08 -17.69 30.12
C ALA A 481 -43.68 -17.84 31.53
N ASN A 482 -42.87 -17.72 32.57
CA ASN A 482 -43.34 -17.77 33.96
C ASN A 482 -44.26 -16.59 34.31
N GLU A 483 -43.94 -15.38 33.84
CA GLU A 483 -44.79 -14.19 34.02
C GLU A 483 -46.17 -14.38 33.36
N VAL A 484 -46.20 -14.90 32.13
CA VAL A 484 -47.46 -15.20 31.40
C VAL A 484 -48.24 -16.32 32.09
N VAL A 485 -47.58 -17.42 32.47
CA VAL A 485 -48.22 -18.53 33.21
C VAL A 485 -48.81 -18.04 34.53
N THR A 486 -48.09 -17.19 35.25
CA THR A 486 -48.54 -16.64 36.54
C THR A 486 -49.80 -15.78 36.35
N LEU A 487 -49.81 -14.90 35.35
CA LEU A 487 -50.96 -14.06 35.04
C LEU A 487 -52.19 -14.91 34.65
N LEU A 488 -52.04 -15.84 33.70
CA LEU A 488 -53.13 -16.70 33.26
C LEU A 488 -53.63 -17.62 34.38
N GLN A 489 -52.73 -18.11 35.24
CA GLN A 489 -53.12 -18.91 36.41
C GLN A 489 -53.95 -18.08 37.38
N HIS A 490 -53.56 -16.84 37.67
CA HIS A 490 -54.37 -15.94 38.51
C HIS A 490 -55.76 -15.70 37.92
N THR A 491 -55.88 -15.47 36.60
CA THR A 491 -57.18 -15.30 35.93
C THR A 491 -58.07 -16.54 36.05
N VAL A 492 -57.47 -17.74 35.99
CA VAL A 492 -58.18 -19.01 36.22
C VAL A 492 -58.60 -19.14 37.69
N ASP A 493 -57.71 -18.82 38.63
CA ASP A 493 -57.96 -18.95 40.07
C ASP A 493 -59.08 -18.02 40.56
N VAL A 494 -59.26 -16.86 39.92
CA VAL A 494 -60.37 -15.93 40.20
C VAL A 494 -61.62 -16.21 39.35
N GLU A 495 -61.67 -17.34 38.64
CA GLU A 495 -62.79 -17.79 37.80
C GLU A 495 -63.18 -16.83 36.66
N MET A 496 -62.25 -15.98 36.21
CA MET A 496 -62.47 -15.00 35.13
C MET A 496 -61.95 -15.46 33.76
N ALA A 497 -61.26 -16.60 33.70
CA ALA A 497 -60.61 -17.08 32.48
C ALA A 497 -61.61 -17.62 31.44
N THR A 498 -61.48 -17.16 30.21
CA THR A 498 -62.12 -17.74 29.03
C THR A 498 -61.57 -19.13 28.71
N GLU A 499 -62.31 -19.91 27.92
CA GLU A 499 -61.82 -21.23 27.46
C GLU A 499 -60.54 -21.11 26.61
N ALA A 500 -60.37 -20.01 25.87
CA ALA A 500 -59.15 -19.73 25.13
C ALA A 500 -57.94 -19.50 26.07
N GLU A 501 -58.11 -18.74 27.15
CA GLU A 501 -57.06 -18.49 28.15
C GLU A 501 -56.67 -19.75 28.93
N LYS A 502 -57.59 -20.68 29.19
CA LYS A 502 -57.28 -21.98 29.79
C LYS A 502 -56.43 -22.86 28.86
N VAL A 503 -56.72 -22.83 27.56
CA VAL A 503 -55.90 -23.50 26.53
C VAL A 503 -54.52 -22.85 26.43
N ALA A 504 -54.45 -21.52 26.42
CA ALA A 504 -53.20 -20.77 26.42
C ALA A 504 -52.36 -21.07 27.67
N LEU A 505 -52.96 -21.14 28.87
CA LEU A 505 -52.28 -21.50 30.12
C LEU A 505 -51.58 -22.86 30.01
N MET A 506 -52.25 -23.87 29.45
CA MET A 506 -51.66 -25.19 29.23
C MET A 506 -50.53 -25.16 28.19
N ALA A 507 -50.69 -24.38 27.11
CA ALA A 507 -49.65 -24.20 26.10
C ALA A 507 -48.39 -23.52 26.66
N TRP A 508 -48.55 -22.45 27.46
CA TRP A 508 -47.47 -21.73 28.11
C TRP A 508 -46.77 -22.54 29.21
N LYS A 509 -47.52 -23.33 30.00
CA LYS A 509 -46.91 -24.29 30.95
C LYS A 509 -46.07 -25.34 30.24
N LYS A 510 -46.56 -25.87 29.11
CA LYS A 510 -45.81 -26.82 28.28
C LYS A 510 -44.54 -26.18 27.74
N TYR A 511 -44.62 -24.96 27.21
CA TYR A 511 -43.47 -24.19 26.72
C TYR A 511 -42.42 -23.94 27.82
N PHE A 512 -42.83 -23.52 29.02
CA PHE A 512 -41.92 -23.33 30.16
C PHE A 512 -41.15 -24.62 30.54
N VAL A 513 -41.83 -25.77 30.55
CA VAL A 513 -41.19 -27.07 30.80
C VAL A 513 -40.26 -27.49 29.66
N LEU A 514 -40.58 -27.15 28.41
CA LEU A 514 -39.70 -27.41 27.27
C LEU A 514 -38.43 -26.56 27.36
N LEU A 515 -38.53 -25.27 27.72
CA LEU A 515 -37.38 -24.38 27.91
C LEU A 515 -36.41 -24.87 28.99
N SER A 516 -36.90 -25.39 30.12
CA SER A 516 -36.03 -25.91 31.19
C SER A 516 -35.28 -27.19 30.81
N ARG A 517 -35.71 -27.87 29.73
CA ARG A 517 -35.08 -29.08 29.19
C ARG A 517 -34.14 -28.81 28.02
N VAL A 518 -34.01 -27.56 27.58
CA VAL A 518 -33.09 -27.18 26.51
C VAL A 518 -31.64 -27.43 26.96
N ASP A 519 -30.92 -28.25 26.20
CA ASP A 519 -29.51 -28.52 26.39
C ASP A 519 -28.66 -27.37 25.82
N ILE A 520 -28.28 -26.46 26.70
CA ILE A 520 -27.45 -25.29 26.35
C ILE A 520 -26.03 -25.66 25.90
N LEU A 521 -25.57 -26.90 26.14
CA LEU A 521 -24.26 -27.36 25.68
C LEU A 521 -24.20 -27.54 24.15
N GLN A 522 -25.36 -27.56 23.46
CA GLN A 522 -25.44 -27.61 22.00
C GLN A 522 -25.18 -26.26 21.31
N ALA A 523 -24.98 -25.17 22.05
CA ALA A 523 -24.73 -23.84 21.46
C ALA A 523 -23.59 -23.85 20.41
N PRO A 524 -23.74 -23.23 19.23
CA PRO A 524 -24.85 -22.34 18.84
C PRO A 524 -26.08 -23.06 18.27
N ASP A 525 -26.01 -24.36 17.99
CA ASP A 525 -27.03 -25.13 17.27
C ASP A 525 -28.14 -25.65 18.19
N ILE A 526 -28.82 -24.73 18.88
CA ILE A 526 -29.92 -25.04 19.80
C ILE A 526 -31.26 -24.92 19.09
N GLU A 527 -32.06 -25.99 19.12
CA GLU A 527 -33.47 -25.95 18.73
C GLU A 527 -34.32 -25.37 19.87
N TRP A 528 -34.63 -24.08 19.78
CA TRP A 528 -35.51 -23.42 20.74
C TRP A 528 -36.97 -23.83 20.54
N PRO A 529 -37.72 -24.17 21.61
CA PRO A 529 -39.14 -24.46 21.50
C PRO A 529 -39.92 -23.28 20.90
N GLU A 530 -40.97 -23.54 20.12
CA GLU A 530 -41.83 -22.49 19.58
C GLU A 530 -42.64 -21.82 20.69
N GLN A 531 -42.60 -20.49 20.72
CA GLN A 531 -43.38 -19.68 21.66
C GLN A 531 -44.89 -19.79 21.33
N PRO A 532 -45.77 -20.06 22.33
CA PRO A 532 -47.21 -20.08 22.11
C PRO A 532 -47.77 -18.72 21.67
N SER A 533 -48.78 -18.74 20.80
CA SER A 533 -49.56 -17.55 20.48
C SER A 533 -50.43 -17.14 21.66
N ASN A 534 -50.49 -15.83 21.94
CA ASN A 534 -51.35 -15.25 22.97
C ASN A 534 -52.85 -15.45 22.71
#